data_AF-A0A847W1P9-F1
#
_entry.id   AF-A0A847W1P9-F1
#
_cell.length_a   1.000
_cell.length_b   1.000
_cell.length_c   1.000
_cell.angle_alpha   90.00
_cell.angle_beta   90.00
_cell.angle_gamma   90.00
#
_symmetry.space_group_name_H-M   'P 1'
#
loop_
_entity.id
_entity.type
_entity.pdbx_description
1 polymer ?
#
loop_
_entity_poly.entity_id
_entity_poly.type
_entity_poly.pdbx_seq_one_letter_code
_entity_poly.pdbx_strand_id
1 'polypeptide(L)'
;MKRKIGKLALQKDGSYKDQYGNIVIVDKKNNVGYFVDIDMIKTYRFYSERYMIPVVILIVVGYFFNNISLGLLCSLLSFILIFTAYKVKFLPKLEKIDNLEIEGETTMIDKLKKSGLFMNVFRLVLFLIIIIVVGYFLIKVENWSLKYLFENYNEGVQLLLFIIIEIWATVMVFVETKIIIDLKSENK
;
A
#
# COMPACT_ATOMS: atom_id res chain seq x y z
N MET A 1 -24.78 -24.33 -7.47
CA MET A 1 -23.97 -24.56 -8.69
C MET A 1 -22.63 -23.90 -8.47
N LYS A 2 -21.51 -24.62 -8.57
CA LYS A 2 -20.16 -24.00 -8.51
C LYS A 2 -19.96 -23.17 -9.77
N ARG A 3 -19.69 -21.86 -9.65
CA ARG A 3 -19.41 -21.01 -10.81
C ARG A 3 -18.15 -21.50 -11.53
N LYS A 4 -18.19 -21.58 -12.87
CA LYS A 4 -17.00 -21.93 -13.68
C LYS A 4 -16.02 -20.75 -13.63
N ILE A 5 -14.77 -21.03 -13.30
CA ILE A 5 -13.71 -20.03 -13.26
C ILE A 5 -13.00 -20.02 -14.61
N GLY A 6 -12.88 -18.84 -15.18
CA GLY A 6 -12.01 -18.60 -16.32
C GLY A 6 -10.61 -18.19 -15.93
N LYS A 7 -9.76 -18.00 -16.94
CA LYS A 7 -8.42 -17.45 -16.72
C LYS A 7 -8.52 -16.09 -16.00
N LEU A 8 -7.80 -15.94 -14.89
CA LEU A 8 -7.80 -14.70 -14.10
C LEU A 8 -6.81 -13.70 -14.70
N ALA A 9 -7.28 -12.48 -14.95
CA ALA A 9 -6.46 -11.36 -15.38
C ALA A 9 -6.37 -10.31 -14.29
N LEU A 10 -5.15 -9.89 -13.96
CA LEU A 10 -4.92 -8.73 -13.10
C LEU A 10 -5.35 -7.46 -13.85
N GLN A 11 -6.29 -6.72 -13.26
CA GLN A 11 -6.77 -5.44 -13.77
C GLN A 11 -5.85 -4.30 -13.33
N LYS A 12 -5.95 -3.16 -14.03
CA LYS A 12 -5.15 -1.95 -13.73
C LYS A 12 -5.41 -1.39 -12.34
N ASP A 13 -6.59 -1.63 -11.78
CA ASP A 13 -6.99 -1.24 -10.42
C ASP A 13 -6.50 -2.24 -9.34
N GLY A 14 -5.73 -3.25 -9.73
CA GLY A 14 -5.20 -4.27 -8.83
C GLY A 14 -6.20 -5.38 -8.46
N SER A 15 -7.44 -5.33 -8.95
CA SER A 15 -8.41 -6.41 -8.81
C SER A 15 -8.10 -7.57 -9.78
N TYR A 16 -8.51 -8.79 -9.45
CA TYR A 16 -8.48 -9.89 -10.42
C TYR A 16 -9.89 -10.04 -11.00
N LYS A 17 -9.99 -10.11 -12.32
CA LYS A 17 -11.24 -10.49 -12.99
C LYS A 17 -11.08 -11.78 -13.74
N ASP A 18 -12.11 -12.62 -13.70
CA ASP A 18 -12.17 -13.78 -14.58
C ASP A 18 -12.56 -13.37 -16.02
N GLN A 19 -12.45 -14.32 -16.96
CA GLN A 19 -12.85 -14.12 -18.36
C GLN A 19 -14.35 -13.81 -18.55
N TYR A 20 -15.16 -13.98 -17.50
CA TYR A 20 -16.59 -13.67 -17.47
C TYR A 20 -16.90 -12.32 -16.82
N GLY A 21 -15.86 -11.56 -16.41
CA GLY A 21 -15.98 -10.23 -15.82
C GLY A 21 -16.23 -10.21 -14.30
N ASN A 22 -16.24 -11.37 -13.63
CA ASN A 22 -16.45 -11.46 -12.19
C ASN A 22 -15.19 -11.02 -11.43
N ILE A 23 -15.38 -10.26 -10.35
CA ILE A 23 -14.27 -9.82 -9.48
C ILE A 23 -13.93 -10.95 -8.51
N VAL A 24 -12.63 -11.27 -8.42
CA VAL A 24 -12.09 -12.29 -7.52
C VAL A 24 -11.06 -11.65 -6.59
N ILE A 25 -11.26 -11.83 -5.28
CA ILE A 25 -10.26 -11.49 -4.27
C ILE A 25 -9.31 -12.68 -4.16
N VAL A 26 -8.01 -12.43 -4.34
CA VAL A 26 -7.02 -13.49 -4.38
C VAL A 26 -6.16 -13.45 -3.12
N ASP A 27 -6.23 -14.52 -2.32
CA ASP A 27 -5.30 -14.80 -1.24
C ASP A 27 -4.16 -15.69 -1.77
N LYS A 28 -3.09 -15.02 -2.21
CA LYS A 28 -1.90 -15.66 -2.78
C LYS A 28 -1.18 -16.58 -1.80
N LYS A 29 -1.24 -16.30 -0.50
CA LYS A 29 -0.51 -17.10 0.50
C LYS A 29 -1.13 -18.49 0.63
N ASN A 30 -2.45 -18.56 0.51
CA ASN A 30 -3.21 -19.80 0.70
C ASN A 30 -3.70 -20.40 -0.64
N ASN A 31 -3.37 -19.78 -1.79
CA ASN A 31 -3.89 -20.14 -3.11
C ASN A 31 -5.43 -20.24 -3.15
N VAL A 32 -6.08 -19.27 -2.52
CA VAL A 32 -7.55 -19.20 -2.42
C VAL A 32 -8.07 -17.99 -3.17
N GLY A 33 -9.16 -18.15 -3.91
CA GLY A 33 -9.94 -17.06 -4.48
C GLY A 33 -11.27 -16.88 -3.73
N TYR A 34 -11.80 -15.66 -3.68
CA TYR A 34 -13.14 -15.37 -3.19
C TYR A 34 -13.90 -14.56 -4.24
N PHE A 35 -15.04 -15.07 -4.71
CA PHE A 35 -15.88 -14.34 -5.66
C PHE A 35 -16.61 -13.20 -4.96
N VAL A 36 -16.58 -12.03 -5.58
CA VAL A 36 -17.37 -10.89 -5.13
C VAL A 36 -18.67 -10.86 -5.92
N ASP A 37 -19.78 -11.15 -5.25
CA ASP A 37 -21.11 -10.99 -5.84
C ASP A 37 -21.47 -9.52 -6.04
N ILE A 38 -22.41 -9.26 -6.97
CA ILE A 38 -22.79 -7.91 -7.41
C ILE A 38 -23.35 -7.08 -6.25
N ASP A 39 -24.12 -7.71 -5.36
CA ASP A 39 -24.67 -7.11 -4.14
C ASP A 39 -23.57 -6.71 -3.14
N MET A 40 -22.42 -7.39 -3.17
CA MET A 40 -21.29 -7.18 -2.26
C MET A 40 -20.21 -6.24 -2.84
N ILE A 41 -20.36 -5.73 -4.07
CA ILE A 41 -19.38 -4.84 -4.72
C ILE A 41 -19.10 -3.57 -3.90
N LYS A 42 -20.14 -2.93 -3.33
CA LYS A 42 -19.95 -1.72 -2.51
C LYS A 42 -19.11 -2.01 -1.27
N THR A 43 -19.42 -3.11 -0.59
CA THR A 43 -18.70 -3.58 0.60
C THR A 43 -17.26 -3.96 0.25
N TYR A 44 -17.05 -4.63 -0.89
CA TYR A 44 -15.72 -4.92 -1.41
C TYR A 44 -14.92 -3.64 -1.65
N ARG A 45 -15.49 -2.63 -2.29
CA ARG A 45 -14.81 -1.34 -2.54
C ARG A 45 -14.42 -0.62 -1.25
N PHE A 46 -15.23 -0.72 -0.20
CA PHE A 46 -14.84 -0.21 1.11
C PHE A 46 -13.61 -0.97 1.65
N TYR A 47 -13.62 -2.30 1.59
CA TYR A 47 -12.52 -3.12 2.08
C TYR A 47 -11.28 -3.09 1.17
N SER A 48 -11.36 -2.71 -0.10
CA SER A 48 -10.17 -2.50 -0.94
C SER A 48 -9.34 -1.32 -0.43
N GLU A 49 -10.01 -0.29 0.11
CA GLU A 49 -9.39 0.91 0.70
C GLU A 49 -9.03 0.76 2.18
N ARG A 50 -9.12 -0.45 2.75
CA ARG A 50 -8.94 -0.71 4.20
C ARG A 50 -7.62 -0.21 4.80
N TYR A 51 -6.57 -0.03 3.98
CA TYR A 51 -5.28 0.50 4.43
C TYR A 51 -5.24 2.03 4.45
N MET A 52 -6.06 2.70 3.64
CA MET A 52 -6.13 4.16 3.60
C MET A 52 -6.85 4.72 4.84
N ILE A 53 -7.85 3.99 5.36
CA ILE A 53 -8.64 4.46 6.50
C ILE A 53 -7.77 4.73 7.75
N PRO A 54 -6.89 3.80 8.19
CA PRO A 54 -5.96 4.07 9.29
C PRO A 54 -5.02 5.25 9.04
N VAL A 55 -4.56 5.44 7.80
CA VAL A 55 -3.68 6.56 7.44
C VAL A 55 -4.42 7.89 7.59
N VAL A 56 -5.66 7.97 7.09
CA VAL A 56 -6.49 9.16 7.26
C VAL A 56 -6.75 9.43 8.75
N ILE A 57 -7.04 8.40 9.55
CA ILE A 57 -7.26 8.55 10.99
C ILE A 57 -5.99 9.06 11.69
N LEU A 58 -4.80 8.56 11.33
CA LEU A 58 -3.53 9.06 11.87
C LEU A 58 -3.37 10.56 11.61
N ILE A 59 -3.60 10.99 10.37
CA ILE A 59 -3.45 12.40 9.98
C ILE A 59 -4.48 13.26 10.70
N VAL A 60 -5.76 12.88 10.66
CA VAL A 60 -6.84 13.66 11.27
C VAL A 60 -6.66 13.75 12.78
N VAL A 61 -6.50 12.64 13.48
CA VAL A 61 -6.36 12.65 14.95
C VAL A 61 -5.03 13.29 15.36
N GLY A 62 -3.94 12.94 14.68
CA GLY A 62 -2.62 13.51 14.96
C GLY A 62 -2.60 15.03 14.80
N TYR A 63 -3.24 15.55 13.74
CA TYR A 63 -3.31 16.98 13.46
C TYR A 63 -4.29 17.71 14.38
N PHE A 64 -5.55 17.26 14.47
CA PHE A 64 -6.59 17.99 15.23
C PHE A 64 -6.33 18.02 16.74
N PHE A 65 -5.70 16.98 17.29
CA PHE A 65 -5.36 16.92 18.72
C PHE A 65 -3.91 17.32 19.01
N ASN A 66 -3.15 17.71 17.98
CA ASN A 66 -1.71 17.98 18.07
C ASN A 66 -0.95 16.89 18.85
N ASN A 67 -1.35 15.64 18.66
CA ASN A 67 -0.86 14.50 19.44
C ASN A 67 -0.72 13.29 18.52
N ILE A 68 0.49 13.14 17.95
CA ILE A 68 0.79 12.05 17.02
C ILE A 68 0.67 10.68 17.69
N SER A 69 0.95 10.58 18.98
CA SER A 69 0.84 9.33 19.75
C SER A 69 -0.60 8.84 19.84
N LEU A 70 -1.54 9.76 20.09
CA LEU A 70 -2.97 9.48 20.05
C LEU A 70 -3.41 9.10 18.63
N GLY A 71 -2.91 9.80 17.61
CA GLY A 71 -3.15 9.48 16.21
C GLY A 71 -2.69 8.07 15.83
N LEU A 72 -1.49 7.67 16.27
CA LEU A 72 -0.93 6.34 16.05
C LEU A 72 -1.77 5.26 16.75
N LEU A 73 -2.17 5.50 17.99
CA LEU A 73 -3.03 4.57 18.74
C LEU A 73 -4.38 4.38 18.04
N CYS A 74 -5.06 5.46 17.67
CA CYS A 74 -6.33 5.41 16.95
C CYS A 74 -6.19 4.75 15.57
N SER A 75 -5.11 5.05 14.85
CA SER A 75 -4.79 4.43 13.56
C SER A 75 -4.62 2.92 13.70
N LEU A 76 -3.80 2.48 14.67
CA LEU A 76 -3.56 1.07 14.94
C LEU A 76 -4.85 0.33 15.34
N LEU A 77 -5.64 0.90 16.24
CA LEU A 77 -6.93 0.33 16.64
C LEU A 77 -7.88 0.20 15.44
N SER A 78 -7.97 1.23 14.60
CA SER A 78 -8.81 1.19 13.39
C SER A 78 -8.32 0.14 12.40
N PHE A 79 -7.01 -0.01 12.22
CA PHE A 79 -6.41 -1.03 11.36
C PHE A 79 -6.80 -2.43 11.84
N ILE A 80 -6.64 -2.71 13.14
CA ILE A 80 -7.01 -4.00 13.75
C ILE A 80 -8.50 -4.28 13.54
N LEU A 81 -9.37 -3.31 13.83
CA LEU A 81 -10.82 -3.47 13.71
C LEU A 81 -11.26 -3.74 12.27
N ILE A 82 -10.79 -2.94 11.31
CA ILE A 82 -11.16 -3.08 9.90
C ILE A 82 -10.60 -4.39 9.34
N PHE A 83 -9.36 -4.73 9.65
CA PHE A 83 -8.74 -5.95 9.16
C PHE A 83 -9.38 -7.21 9.74
N THR A 84 -9.77 -7.15 11.02
CA THR A 84 -10.53 -8.23 11.67
C THR A 84 -11.93 -8.35 11.05
N ALA A 85 -12.64 -7.24 10.85
CA ALA A 85 -13.95 -7.26 10.20
C ALA A 85 -13.86 -7.81 8.76
N TYR A 86 -12.84 -7.42 8.01
CA TYR A 86 -12.56 -7.94 6.68
C TYR A 86 -12.37 -9.47 6.70
N LYS A 87 -11.48 -9.98 7.56
CA LYS A 87 -11.17 -11.41 7.60
C LYS A 87 -12.27 -12.28 8.19
N VAL A 88 -12.92 -11.83 9.25
CA VAL A 88 -13.84 -12.65 10.05
C VAL A 88 -15.30 -12.47 9.60
N LYS A 89 -15.68 -11.28 9.11
CA LYS A 89 -17.08 -11.01 8.74
C LYS A 89 -17.31 -10.91 7.24
N PHE A 90 -16.34 -10.40 6.47
CA PHE A 90 -16.54 -10.17 5.04
C PHE A 90 -16.10 -11.37 4.19
N LEU A 91 -14.84 -11.80 4.29
CA LEU A 91 -14.33 -12.92 3.49
C LEU A 91 -15.17 -14.21 3.62
N PRO A 92 -15.65 -14.63 4.81
CA PRO A 92 -16.42 -15.86 4.93
C PRO A 92 -17.81 -15.81 4.28
N LYS A 93 -18.30 -14.62 3.92
CA LYS A 93 -19.57 -14.45 3.20
C LYS A 93 -19.43 -14.67 1.69
N LEU A 94 -18.20 -14.68 1.18
CA LEU A 94 -17.92 -14.81 -0.24
C LEU A 94 -17.79 -16.28 -0.62
N GLU A 95 -18.18 -16.63 -1.85
CA GLU A 95 -17.97 -17.98 -2.38
C GLU A 95 -16.46 -18.24 -2.53
N LYS A 96 -15.96 -19.24 -1.79
CA LYS A 96 -14.54 -19.61 -1.74
C LYS A 96 -14.18 -20.56 -2.88
N ILE A 97 -13.00 -20.34 -3.44
CA ILE A 97 -12.37 -21.15 -4.48
C ILE A 97 -11.06 -21.68 -3.91
N ASP A 98 -10.92 -23.00 -3.85
CA ASP A 98 -9.67 -23.65 -3.46
C ASP A 98 -8.80 -23.94 -4.69
N ASN A 99 -7.48 -24.03 -4.48
CA ASN A 99 -6.47 -24.36 -5.50
C ASN A 99 -6.47 -23.41 -6.71
N LEU A 100 -6.48 -22.12 -6.45
CA LEU A 100 -6.41 -21.10 -7.47
C LEU A 100 -4.99 -21.02 -8.04
N GLU A 101 -4.78 -21.48 -9.28
CA GLU A 101 -3.55 -21.24 -10.02
C GLU A 101 -3.56 -19.83 -10.59
N ILE A 102 -2.68 -18.97 -10.05
CA ILE A 102 -2.50 -17.61 -10.54
C ILE A 102 -1.33 -17.63 -11.51
N GLU A 103 -1.60 -17.61 -12.82
CA GLU A 103 -0.54 -17.45 -13.81
C GLU A 103 0.14 -16.08 -13.63
N GLY A 104 1.45 -16.09 -13.39
CA GLY A 104 2.29 -14.91 -13.35
C GLY A 104 2.27 -14.21 -11.99
N GLU A 105 3.25 -14.53 -11.15
CA GLU A 105 3.70 -13.60 -10.12
C GLU A 105 4.22 -12.34 -10.81
N THR A 106 3.37 -11.31 -10.88
CA THR A 106 3.86 -9.96 -11.18
C THR A 106 4.52 -9.46 -9.90
N THR A 107 5.85 -9.52 -9.86
CA THR A 107 6.62 -8.89 -8.79
C THR A 107 6.29 -7.39 -8.75
N MET A 108 6.55 -6.72 -7.63
CA MET A 108 6.38 -5.27 -7.54
C MET A 108 7.15 -4.57 -8.67
N ILE A 109 8.35 -5.08 -9.00
CA ILE A 109 9.17 -4.60 -10.11
C ILE A 109 8.46 -4.79 -11.45
N ASP A 110 7.83 -5.94 -11.72
CA ASP A 110 7.08 -6.17 -12.96
C ASP A 110 5.88 -5.23 -13.11
N LYS A 111 5.20 -4.92 -12.00
CA LYS A 111 4.11 -3.94 -11.99
C LYS A 111 4.61 -2.53 -12.32
N LEU A 112 5.75 -2.16 -11.75
CA LEU A 112 6.38 -0.85 -12.01
C LEU A 112 6.86 -0.76 -13.47
N LYS A 113 7.50 -1.81 -14.01
CA LYS A 113 7.88 -1.91 -15.44
C LYS A 113 6.66 -1.72 -16.37
N LYS A 114 5.53 -2.35 -16.06
CA LYS A 114 4.29 -2.25 -16.85
C LYS A 114 3.62 -0.87 -16.84
N SER A 115 3.98 0.01 -15.90
CA SER A 115 3.37 1.35 -15.81
C SER A 115 3.89 2.36 -16.85
N GLY A 116 4.91 1.99 -17.62
CA GLY A 116 5.47 2.78 -18.72
C GLY A 116 6.51 3.81 -18.29
N LEU A 117 7.41 4.17 -19.22
CA LEU A 117 8.56 5.05 -18.96
C LEU A 117 8.17 6.39 -18.32
N PHE A 118 7.14 7.05 -18.84
CA PHE A 118 6.68 8.35 -18.34
C PHE A 118 6.25 8.27 -16.87
N MET A 119 5.50 7.24 -16.49
CA MET A 119 5.03 7.09 -15.11
C MET A 119 6.18 6.78 -14.15
N ASN A 120 7.17 6.00 -14.59
CA ASN A 120 8.38 5.69 -13.80
C ASN A 120 9.22 6.95 -13.58
N VAL A 121 9.44 7.76 -14.63
CA VAL A 121 10.16 9.04 -14.52
C VAL A 121 9.42 10.01 -13.61
N PHE A 122 8.09 10.11 -13.72
CA PHE A 122 7.28 10.94 -12.82
C PHE A 122 7.45 10.52 -11.35
N ARG A 123 7.36 9.21 -11.05
CA ARG A 123 7.57 8.71 -9.68
C ARG A 123 8.99 8.96 -9.19
N LEU A 124 10.01 8.79 -10.03
CA LEU A 124 11.39 9.12 -9.69
C LEU A 124 11.53 10.59 -9.26
N VAL A 125 10.96 11.52 -10.04
CA VAL A 125 10.96 12.95 -9.70
C VAL A 125 10.23 13.21 -8.39
N LEU A 126 9.09 12.56 -8.17
CA LEU A 126 8.33 12.69 -6.93
C LEU A 126 9.15 12.23 -5.71
N PHE A 127 9.84 11.10 -5.80
CA PHE A 127 10.68 10.61 -4.70
C PHE A 127 11.89 11.53 -4.43
N LEU A 128 12.49 12.12 -5.47
CA LEU A 128 13.54 13.13 -5.30
C LEU A 128 13.03 14.38 -4.57
N ILE A 129 11.81 14.84 -4.89
CA ILE A 129 11.18 15.95 -4.17
C ILE A 129 10.96 15.58 -2.70
N ILE A 130 10.49 14.36 -2.41
CA ILE A 130 10.30 13.89 -1.03
C ILE A 130 11.61 13.93 -0.25
N ILE A 131 12.70 13.42 -0.82
CA ILE A 131 14.05 13.48 -0.19
C ILE A 131 14.45 14.92 0.10
N ILE A 132 14.30 15.84 -0.86
CA ILE A 132 14.69 17.25 -0.65
C ILE A 132 13.85 17.88 0.47
N VAL A 133 12.53 17.66 0.45
CA VAL A 133 11.61 18.26 1.43
C VAL A 133 11.85 17.68 2.82
N VAL A 134 11.93 16.36 2.96
CA VAL A 134 12.12 15.69 4.25
C VAL A 134 13.53 15.95 4.78
N GLY A 135 14.56 15.88 3.94
CA GLY A 135 15.92 16.29 4.27
C GLY A 135 16.02 17.73 4.77
N TYR A 136 15.28 18.67 4.17
CA TYR A 136 15.20 20.05 4.67
C TYR A 136 14.63 20.13 6.10
N PHE A 137 13.58 19.36 6.40
CA PHE A 137 13.04 19.30 7.75
C PHE A 137 14.01 18.66 8.74
N LEU A 138 14.74 17.62 8.33
CA LEU A 138 15.76 16.97 9.18
C LEU A 138 16.92 17.92 9.51
N ILE A 139 17.37 18.73 8.56
CA ILE A 139 18.46 19.71 8.79
C ILE A 139 18.06 20.78 9.83
N LYS A 140 16.78 21.14 9.92
CA LYS A 140 16.28 22.12 10.88
C LYS A 140 16.21 21.61 12.33
N VAL A 141 16.50 20.35 12.57
CA VAL A 141 16.46 19.77 13.90
C VAL A 141 17.72 20.19 14.65
N GLU A 142 17.55 21.09 15.62
CA GLU A 142 18.66 21.68 16.38
C GLU A 142 19.32 20.68 17.36
N ASN A 143 18.60 19.63 17.79
CA ASN A 143 19.10 18.70 18.81
C ASN A 143 18.81 17.24 18.47
N TRP A 144 19.87 16.50 18.09
CA TRP A 144 19.81 15.09 17.70
C TRP A 144 20.03 14.11 18.86
N SER A 145 20.17 14.60 20.09
CA SER A 145 20.46 13.73 21.23
C SER A 145 19.31 12.76 21.51
N LEU A 146 19.64 11.49 21.76
CA LEU A 146 18.65 10.48 22.16
C LEU A 146 17.82 10.94 23.36
N LYS A 147 18.46 11.64 24.30
CA LYS A 147 17.81 12.21 25.47
C LYS A 147 16.69 13.19 25.10
N TYR A 148 16.92 14.10 24.15
CA TYR A 148 15.90 15.02 23.64
C TYR A 148 14.72 14.28 23.00
N LEU A 149 14.99 13.21 22.25
CA LEU A 149 13.95 12.39 21.62
C LEU A 149 13.06 11.65 22.63
N PHE A 150 13.61 11.24 23.77
CA PHE A 150 12.85 10.60 24.84
C PHE A 150 12.13 11.60 25.75
N GLU A 151 12.71 12.79 25.98
CA GLU A 151 12.09 13.86 26.77
C GLU A 151 10.95 14.55 25.99
N ASN A 152 11.08 14.70 24.67
CA ASN A 152 10.06 15.26 23.77
C ASN A 152 9.50 14.17 22.84
N TYR A 153 8.78 13.21 23.42
CA TYR A 153 8.32 11.99 22.74
C TYR A 153 7.62 12.22 21.38
N ASN A 154 6.70 13.19 21.28
CA ASN A 154 5.99 13.46 20.01
C ASN A 154 6.94 13.95 18.90
N GLU A 155 7.90 14.82 19.25
CA GLU A 155 8.91 15.33 18.32
C GLU A 155 9.90 14.22 17.93
N GLY A 156 10.25 13.36 18.90
CA GLY A 156 11.10 12.19 18.66
C GLY A 156 10.48 11.17 17.70
N VAL A 157 9.18 10.88 17.86
CA VAL A 157 8.43 10.02 16.92
C VAL A 157 8.35 10.65 15.53
N GLN A 158 8.12 11.95 15.44
CA GLN A 158 8.09 12.67 14.17
C GLN A 158 9.45 12.63 13.45
N LEU A 159 10.55 12.82 14.19
CA LEU A 159 11.89 12.69 13.65
C LEU A 159 12.15 11.29 13.09
N LEU A 160 11.81 10.24 13.85
CA LEU A 160 11.96 8.86 13.41
C LEU A 160 11.16 8.57 12.14
N LEU A 161 9.93 9.08 12.05
CA LEU A 161 9.11 8.97 10.84
C LEU A 161 9.78 9.65 9.65
N PHE A 162 10.32 10.86 9.81
CA PHE A 162 11.05 11.54 8.75
C PHE A 162 12.28 10.75 8.30
N ILE A 163 13.06 10.18 9.22
CA ILE A 163 14.21 9.32 8.88
C ILE A 163 13.76 8.09 8.08
N ILE A 164 12.68 7.41 8.51
CA ILE A 164 12.14 6.24 7.81
C ILE A 164 11.68 6.61 6.40
N ILE A 165 10.98 7.74 6.24
CA ILE A 165 10.53 8.24 4.95
C ILE A 165 11.72 8.57 4.04
N GLU A 166 12.76 9.21 4.57
CA GLU A 166 13.98 9.57 3.83
C GLU A 166 14.70 8.33 3.29
N ILE A 167 14.90 7.32 4.15
CA ILE A 167 15.51 6.04 3.76
C ILE A 167 14.65 5.34 2.70
N TRP A 168 13.35 5.25 2.93
CA TRP A 168 12.43 4.60 1.99
C TRP A 168 12.42 5.29 0.63
N ALA A 169 12.32 6.63 0.59
CA ALA A 169 12.34 7.40 -0.63
C ALA A 169 13.67 7.21 -1.40
N THR A 170 14.80 7.18 -0.68
CA THR A 170 16.12 6.89 -1.25
C THR A 170 16.16 5.52 -1.92
N VAL A 171 15.68 4.47 -1.24
CA VAL A 171 15.59 3.12 -1.81
C VAL A 171 14.71 3.11 -3.08
N MET A 172 13.57 3.81 -3.06
CA MET A 172 12.68 3.88 -4.22
C MET A 172 13.31 4.61 -5.41
N VAL A 173 14.12 5.64 -5.19
CA VAL A 173 14.92 6.29 -6.26
C VAL A 173 15.85 5.30 -6.95
N PHE A 174 16.57 4.46 -6.18
CA PHE A 174 17.43 3.43 -6.76
C PHE A 174 16.63 2.40 -7.59
N VAL A 175 15.48 1.95 -7.07
CA VAL A 175 14.61 0.99 -7.76
C VAL A 175 14.06 1.56 -9.07
N GLU A 176 13.49 2.78 -9.05
CA GLU A 176 12.94 3.41 -10.25
C GLU A 176 14.03 3.70 -11.29
N THR A 177 15.21 4.14 -10.85
CA THR A 177 16.37 4.37 -11.75
C THR A 177 16.76 3.08 -12.48
N LYS A 178 16.87 1.96 -11.75
CA LYS A 178 17.17 0.65 -12.34
C LYS A 178 16.11 0.25 -13.36
N ILE A 179 14.82 0.42 -13.02
CA ILE A 179 13.70 0.09 -13.92
C ILE A 179 13.76 0.92 -15.21
N ILE A 180 14.06 2.23 -15.11
CA ILE A 180 14.18 3.10 -16.28
C ILE A 180 15.34 2.68 -17.18
N ILE A 181 16.48 2.29 -16.60
CA ILE A 181 17.64 1.78 -17.35
C ILE A 181 17.26 0.49 -18.10
N ASP A 182 16.63 -0.47 -17.42
CA ASP A 182 16.19 -1.73 -18.01
C ASP A 182 15.24 -1.47 -19.21
N LEU A 183 14.21 -0.65 -19.02
CA LEU A 183 13.24 -0.32 -20.07
C LEU A 183 13.88 0.39 -21.27
N LYS A 184 14.95 1.16 -21.06
CA LYS A 184 15.69 1.81 -22.15
C LYS A 184 16.58 0.82 -22.91
N SER A 185 17.09 -0.22 -22.24
CA SER A 185 17.88 -1.28 -22.88
C SER A 185 17.03 -2.25 -23.69
N GLU A 186 15.77 -2.51 -23.28
CA GLU A 186 14.83 -3.39 -23.98
C GLU A 186 14.25 -2.76 -25.27
N ASN A 187 14.34 -1.43 -25.44
CA ASN A 187 13.85 -0.69 -26.62
C ASN A 187 14.96 -0.32 -27.63
N LYS A 188 16.15 -0.92 -27.53
CA LYS A 188 17.25 -0.80 -28.49
C LYS A 188 17.44 -2.10 -29.24
#